data_AF-A0A2V5R1R1-F1
#
_entry.id   AF-A0A2V5R1R1-F1
#
_cell.length_a   1.000
_cell.length_b   1.000
_cell.length_c   1.000
_cell.angle_alpha   90.00
_cell.angle_beta   90.00
_cell.angle_gamma   90.00
#
_symmetry.space_group_name_H-M   'P 1'
#
loop_
_entity.id
_entity.type
_entity.pdbx_description
1 polymer ?
#
loop_
_entity_poly.entity_id
_entity_poly.type
_entity_poly.pdbx_seq_one_letter_code
_entity_poly.pdbx_strand_id
1 'polypeptide(L)'
;MADPESLRQIAHSRAPLSTWLGIVLLFVLLGVIVLAIIGPSPRGSDYEETRAKKRMEKLKTVREDAEKALNTYAWIDKNKGVVRIPISRAMELTMAQLAQSRPAPAGPIATPEAQASPAASATPSPASPAPAGSPKPGAAQLAVPPSATAPAAPSPAPQQSPPAPASSVPAGTP
;
A
#
# COMPACT_ATOMS: atom_id res chain seq x y z
N MET A 1 -50.97 12.24 -52.67
CA MET A 1 -50.22 13.40 -52.14
C MET A 1 -50.41 13.38 -50.64
N ALA A 2 -49.34 13.20 -49.87
CA ALA A 2 -49.41 13.19 -48.41
C ALA A 2 -49.24 14.63 -47.92
N ASP A 3 -50.19 15.13 -47.14
CA ASP A 3 -50.24 16.52 -46.72
C ASP A 3 -49.08 16.86 -45.76
N PRO A 4 -48.34 17.95 -45.99
CA PRO A 4 -47.22 18.36 -45.14
C PRO A 4 -47.64 18.77 -43.72
N GLU A 5 -48.95 18.94 -43.49
CA GLU A 5 -49.56 19.26 -42.20
C GLU A 5 -49.58 18.04 -41.25
N SER A 6 -49.64 16.81 -41.77
CA SER A 6 -49.71 15.59 -40.96
C SER A 6 -48.42 15.33 -40.18
N LEU A 7 -47.28 15.78 -40.71
CA LEU A 7 -45.96 15.60 -40.11
C LEU A 7 -45.67 16.60 -38.98
N ARG A 8 -46.36 17.75 -38.94
CA ARG A 8 -46.23 18.72 -37.84
C ARG A 8 -47.12 18.38 -36.64
N GLN A 9 -48.21 17.63 -36.84
CA GLN A 9 -49.15 17.29 -35.77
C GLN A 9 -48.60 16.23 -34.80
N ILE A 10 -47.60 15.45 -35.23
CA ILE A 10 -46.89 14.46 -34.40
C ILE A 10 -45.86 15.14 -33.46
N ALA A 11 -45.57 16.43 -33.67
CA ALA A 11 -44.39 17.05 -33.06
C ALA A 11 -44.58 17.51 -31.60
N HIS A 12 -45.79 17.72 -31.07
CA HIS A 12 -45.94 18.20 -29.68
C HIS A 12 -47.20 17.67 -28.99
N SER A 13 -47.34 16.34 -28.89
CA SER A 13 -48.15 15.78 -27.81
C SER A 13 -47.46 16.10 -26.49
N ARG A 14 -47.85 17.22 -25.86
CA ARG A 14 -47.54 17.46 -24.45
C ARG A 14 -48.03 16.22 -23.72
N ALA A 15 -47.09 15.42 -23.21
CA ALA A 15 -47.41 14.17 -22.55
C ALA A 15 -48.59 14.45 -21.59
N PRO A 16 -49.70 13.70 -21.68
CA PRO A 16 -50.81 13.94 -20.76
C PRO A 16 -50.22 13.84 -19.35
N LEU A 17 -50.66 14.72 -18.43
CA LEU A 17 -50.09 14.82 -17.07
C LEU A 17 -49.97 13.45 -16.38
N SER A 18 -50.81 12.49 -16.77
CA SER A 18 -50.74 11.06 -16.40
C SER A 18 -49.43 10.35 -16.77
N THR A 19 -48.89 10.53 -17.98
CA THR A 19 -47.60 9.93 -18.38
C THR A 19 -46.45 10.53 -17.57
N TRP A 20 -46.48 11.84 -17.33
CA TRP A 20 -45.51 12.50 -16.47
C TRP A 20 -45.60 11.98 -15.02
N LEU A 21 -46.82 11.84 -14.49
CA LEU A 21 -47.05 11.28 -13.16
C LEU A 21 -46.62 9.81 -13.06
N GLY A 22 -46.83 9.02 -14.12
CA GLY A 22 -46.35 7.64 -14.21
C GLY A 22 -44.83 7.53 -14.22
N ILE A 23 -44.14 8.43 -14.93
CA ILE A 23 -42.67 8.50 -14.92
C ILE A 23 -42.16 8.90 -13.53
N VAL A 24 -42.77 9.91 -12.89
CA VAL A 24 -42.41 10.30 -11.52
C VAL A 24 -42.65 9.15 -10.54
N LEU A 25 -43.78 8.47 -10.64
CA LEU A 25 -44.11 7.30 -9.81
C LEU A 25 -43.11 6.17 -10.01
N LEU A 26 -42.67 5.92 -11.26
CA LEU A 26 -41.65 4.92 -11.57
C LEU A 26 -40.30 5.27 -10.92
N PHE A 27 -39.87 6.52 -11.00
CA PHE A 27 -38.62 6.97 -10.36
C PHE A 27 -38.70 6.91 -8.83
N VAL A 28 -39.84 7.27 -8.24
CA VAL A 28 -40.07 7.13 -6.79
C VAL A 28 -40.04 5.66 -6.39
N LEU A 29 -40.74 4.79 -7.12
CA LEU A 29 -40.74 3.35 -6.89
C LEU A 29 -39.32 2.77 -7.00
N LEU A 30 -38.59 3.11 -8.06
CA LEU A 30 -37.21 2.68 -8.26
C LEU A 30 -36.30 3.18 -7.13
N GLY A 31 -36.46 4.44 -6.71
CA GLY A 31 -35.71 5.02 -5.60
C GLY A 31 -35.98 4.31 -4.27
N VAL A 32 -37.23 3.96 -3.98
CA VAL A 32 -37.61 3.18 -2.79
C VAL A 32 -37.05 1.77 -2.85
N ILE A 33 -37.11 1.10 -4.01
CA ILE A 33 -36.54 -0.24 -4.20
C ILE A 33 -35.02 -0.21 -4.01
N VAL A 34 -34.32 0.74 -4.64
CA VAL A 34 -32.87 0.93 -4.47
C VAL A 34 -32.53 1.25 -3.02
N LEU A 35 -33.31 2.09 -2.34
CA LEU A 35 -33.10 2.40 -0.93
C LEU A 35 -33.36 1.19 -0.02
N ALA A 36 -34.34 0.35 -0.33
CA ALA A 36 -34.60 -0.88 0.41
C ALA A 36 -33.48 -1.92 0.23
N ILE A 37 -32.83 -1.96 -0.94
CA ILE A 37 -31.74 -2.89 -1.24
C ILE A 37 -30.38 -2.37 -0.75
N ILE A 38 -30.06 -1.09 -0.98
CA ILE A 38 -28.75 -0.46 -0.71
C ILE A 38 -28.75 0.42 0.56
N GLY A 39 -29.89 0.57 1.21
CA GLY A 39 -30.02 1.22 2.53
C GLY A 39 -29.50 0.36 3.68
N PRO A 40 -29.81 -0.96 3.72
CA PRO A 40 -29.30 -1.85 4.78
C PRO A 40 -27.83 -2.26 4.61
N SER A 41 -27.25 -2.06 3.42
CA SER A 41 -25.84 -2.39 3.19
C SER A 41 -24.95 -1.40 3.96
N PRO A 42 -24.12 -1.88 4.91
CA PRO A 42 -23.24 -1.01 5.68
C PRO A 42 -22.30 -0.26 4.73
N ARG A 43 -22.43 1.07 4.70
CA ARG A 43 -21.64 1.93 3.83
C ARG A 43 -20.33 2.26 4.53
N GLY A 44 -19.27 1.54 4.15
CA GLY A 44 -17.90 1.80 4.60
C GLY A 44 -17.38 0.78 5.62
N SER A 45 -16.05 0.78 5.75
CA SER A 45 -15.17 -0.09 6.57
C SER A 45 -15.00 -1.55 6.15
N ASP A 46 -15.97 -2.23 5.55
CA ASP A 46 -15.88 -3.69 5.32
C ASP A 46 -14.66 -4.12 4.47
N TYR A 47 -14.32 -3.34 3.44
CA TYR A 47 -13.17 -3.62 2.59
C TYR A 47 -11.83 -3.46 3.31
N GLU A 48 -11.68 -2.38 4.09
CA GLU A 48 -10.47 -2.11 4.86
C GLU A 48 -10.33 -3.06 6.04
N GLU A 49 -11.43 -3.42 6.70
CA GLU A 49 -11.47 -4.44 7.74
C GLU A 49 -11.08 -5.80 7.19
N THR A 50 -11.62 -6.21 6.05
CA THR A 50 -11.27 -7.48 5.40
C THR A 50 -9.79 -7.51 5.03
N ARG A 51 -9.23 -6.39 4.55
CA ARG A 51 -7.81 -6.28 4.23
C ARG A 51 -6.94 -6.33 5.49
N ALA A 52 -7.35 -5.64 6.55
CA ALA A 52 -6.68 -5.65 7.83
C ALA A 52 -6.68 -7.06 8.45
N LYS A 53 -7.82 -7.75 8.44
CA LYS A 53 -7.97 -9.14 8.88
C LYS A 53 -7.03 -10.07 8.12
N LYS A 54 -7.02 -9.99 6.78
CA LYS A 54 -6.08 -10.78 5.94
C LYS A 54 -4.61 -10.51 6.29
N ARG A 55 -4.22 -9.25 6.52
CA ARG A 55 -2.85 -8.93 6.94
C ARG A 55 -2.52 -9.54 8.30
N MET A 56 -3.43 -9.43 9.27
CA MET A 56 -3.23 -10.01 10.61
C MET A 56 -3.13 -11.52 10.57
N GLU A 57 -3.98 -12.20 9.80
CA GLU A 57 -3.90 -13.65 9.60
C GLU A 57 -2.56 -14.07 9.00
N LYS A 58 -2.11 -13.39 7.95
CA LYS A 58 -0.80 -13.67 7.34
C LYS A 58 0.36 -13.47 8.32
N LEU A 59 0.33 -12.40 9.11
CA LEU A 59 1.34 -12.18 10.16
C LEU A 59 1.31 -13.27 11.21
N LYS A 60 0.12 -13.72 11.62
CA LYS A 60 -0.04 -14.81 12.58
C LYS A 60 0.54 -16.11 12.04
N THR A 61 0.19 -16.50 10.81
CA THR A 61 0.73 -17.71 10.17
C THR A 61 2.25 -17.66 10.06
N VAL A 62 2.82 -16.53 9.61
CA VAL A 62 4.28 -16.39 9.49
C VAL A 62 4.95 -16.49 10.86
N ARG A 63 4.37 -15.90 11.91
CA ARG A 63 4.89 -16.03 13.28
C ARG A 63 4.81 -17.46 13.79
N GLU A 64 3.68 -18.14 13.61
CA GLU A 64 3.50 -19.52 14.05
C GLU A 64 4.47 -20.47 13.33
N ASP A 65 4.63 -20.30 12.02
CA ASP A 65 5.59 -21.06 11.22
C ASP A 65 7.03 -20.78 11.67
N ALA A 66 7.37 -19.52 11.97
CA ALA A 66 8.68 -19.13 12.50
C ALA A 66 8.95 -19.72 13.89
N GLU A 67 7.98 -19.63 14.81
CA GLU A 67 8.07 -20.20 16.15
C GLU A 67 8.26 -21.72 16.09
N LYS A 68 7.50 -22.41 15.25
CA LYS A 68 7.67 -23.84 15.03
C LYS A 68 9.04 -24.15 14.45
N ALA A 69 9.45 -23.40 13.43
CA ALA A 69 10.75 -23.50 12.80
C ALA A 69 11.92 -23.32 13.79
N LEU A 70 11.80 -22.43 14.76
CA LEU A 70 12.83 -22.11 15.76
C LEU A 70 12.89 -23.12 16.90
N ASN A 71 11.76 -23.72 17.28
CA ASN A 71 11.66 -24.56 18.47
C ASN A 71 11.57 -26.06 18.18
N THR A 72 11.51 -26.47 16.90
CA THR A 72 11.39 -27.89 16.53
C THR A 72 12.57 -28.40 15.72
N TYR A 73 12.80 -29.71 15.81
CA TYR A 73 13.74 -30.41 14.95
C TYR A 73 13.11 -30.67 13.60
N ALA A 74 13.87 -30.44 12.53
CA ALA A 74 13.43 -30.72 11.17
C ALA A 74 14.63 -31.01 10.26
N TRP A 75 14.41 -31.78 9.20
CA TRP A 75 15.40 -31.90 8.13
C TRP A 75 15.34 -30.66 7.23
N ILE A 76 16.49 -30.04 6.94
CA ILE A 76 16.62 -28.96 5.94
C ILE A 76 16.88 -29.58 4.57
N ASP A 77 17.84 -30.49 4.51
CA ASP A 77 18.15 -31.28 3.30
C ASP A 77 18.52 -32.70 3.72
N LYS A 78 17.60 -33.64 3.46
CA LYS A 78 17.79 -35.06 3.79
C LYS A 78 18.90 -35.70 2.97
N ASN A 79 19.10 -35.28 1.72
CA ASN A 79 20.12 -35.85 0.83
C ASN A 79 21.53 -35.44 1.26
N LYS A 80 21.67 -34.20 1.75
CA LYS A 80 22.93 -33.68 2.29
C LYS A 80 23.16 -33.99 3.77
N GLY A 81 22.21 -34.63 4.44
CA GLY A 81 22.32 -34.90 5.87
C GLY A 81 22.20 -33.66 6.76
N VAL A 82 21.61 -32.56 6.27
CA VAL A 82 21.52 -31.29 7.00
C VAL A 82 20.23 -31.21 7.80
N VAL A 83 20.36 -31.08 9.12
CA VAL A 83 19.24 -30.94 10.07
C VAL A 83 19.22 -29.56 10.69
N ARG A 84 18.01 -29.09 11.00
CA ARG A 84 17.74 -27.97 11.90
C ARG A 84 17.54 -28.51 13.32
N ILE A 85 18.20 -27.86 14.26
CA ILE A 85 18.01 -28.05 15.70
C ILE A 85 17.29 -26.83 16.30
N PRO A 86 16.54 -26.99 17.41
CA PRO A 86 15.93 -25.88 18.13
C PRO A 86 16.96 -24.85 18.58
N ILE A 87 16.56 -23.58 18.59
CA ILE A 87 17.46 -22.46 18.87
C ILE A 87 18.09 -22.54 20.27
N SER A 88 17.34 -22.98 21.28
CA SER A 88 17.86 -23.18 22.63
C SER A 88 19.03 -24.17 22.64
N ARG A 89 18.88 -25.28 21.90
CA ARG A 89 19.93 -26.29 21.79
C ARG A 89 21.12 -25.79 20.97
N ALA A 90 20.85 -25.05 19.89
CA ALA A 90 21.90 -24.44 19.10
C ALA A 90 22.75 -23.48 19.95
N MET A 91 22.12 -22.66 20.79
CA MET A 91 22.83 -21.75 21.69
C MET A 91 23.70 -22.51 22.68
N GLU A 92 23.18 -23.55 23.35
CA GLU A 92 23.96 -24.39 24.27
C GLU A 92 25.20 -25.00 23.60
N LEU A 93 25.03 -25.59 22.41
CA LEU A 93 26.12 -26.21 21.66
C LEU A 93 27.14 -25.16 21.21
N THR A 94 26.67 -24.00 20.76
CA THR A 94 27.55 -22.91 20.32
C THR A 94 28.34 -22.35 21.49
N MET A 95 27.72 -22.16 22.66
CA MET A 95 28.42 -21.70 23.87
C MET A 95 29.48 -22.71 24.32
N ALA A 96 29.16 -24.00 24.32
CA ALA A 96 30.12 -25.06 24.64
C ALA A 96 31.29 -25.07 23.65
N GLN A 97 31.01 -24.95 22.35
CA GLN A 97 32.02 -24.89 21.30
C GLN A 97 32.91 -23.65 21.43
N LEU A 98 32.33 -22.49 21.76
CA LEU A 98 33.07 -21.25 21.99
C LEU A 98 33.96 -21.33 23.23
N ALA A 99 33.49 -21.96 24.31
CA ALA A 99 34.27 -22.16 25.52
C ALA A 99 35.51 -23.05 25.29
N GLN A 100 35.42 -23.97 24.32
CA GLN A 100 36.55 -24.82 23.91
C GLN A 100 37.46 -24.15 22.87
N SER A 101 36.95 -23.16 22.15
CA SER A 101 37.67 -22.49 21.07
C SER A 101 38.51 -21.33 21.60
N ARG A 102 39.73 -21.16 21.08
CA ARG A 102 40.56 -20.00 21.44
C ARG A 102 39.97 -18.73 20.80
N PRO A 103 39.91 -17.60 21.53
CA PRO A 103 39.51 -16.32 20.95
C PRO A 103 40.42 -15.96 19.77
N ALA A 104 39.83 -15.65 18.62
CA ALA A 104 40.59 -15.09 17.50
C ALA A 104 40.85 -13.59 17.77
N PRO A 105 42.02 -13.05 17.37
CA PRO A 105 42.30 -11.63 17.47
C PRO A 105 41.28 -10.83 16.64
N ALA A 106 40.76 -9.74 17.22
CA ALA A 106 39.88 -8.84 16.49
C ALA A 106 40.62 -8.26 15.28
N GLY A 107 39.97 -8.27 14.12
CA GLY A 107 40.51 -7.64 12.90
C GLY A 107 40.69 -6.13 13.08
N PRO A 108 41.48 -5.48 12.21
CA PRO A 108 41.70 -4.03 12.28
C PRO A 108 40.35 -3.29 12.20
N ILE A 109 40.17 -2.30 13.09
CA ILE A 109 39.02 -1.41 13.05
C ILE A 109 39.16 -0.54 11.80
N ALA A 110 38.28 -0.76 10.82
CA ALA A 110 38.16 0.17 9.70
C ALA A 110 37.74 1.53 10.27
N THR A 111 38.58 2.55 10.06
CA THR A 111 38.17 3.94 10.26
C THR A 111 36.92 4.18 9.42
N PRO A 112 35.81 4.69 10.00
CA PRO A 112 34.66 5.06 9.21
C PRO A 112 35.13 6.01 8.11
N GLU A 113 35.00 5.61 6.84
CA GLU A 113 35.15 6.56 5.75
C GLU A 113 34.16 7.69 6.04
N ALA A 114 34.67 8.92 6.15
CA ALA A 114 33.82 10.09 6.19
C ALA A 114 32.97 10.02 4.93
N GLN A 115 31.69 9.66 5.07
CA GLN A 115 30.72 9.81 4.00
C GLN A 115 30.86 11.27 3.58
N ALA A 116 31.41 11.48 2.39
CA ALA A 116 31.39 12.77 1.76
C ALA A 116 29.91 13.10 1.59
N SER A 117 29.35 13.89 2.52
CA SER A 117 28.15 14.66 2.28
C SER A 117 28.36 15.32 0.93
N PRO A 118 27.48 15.10 -0.07
CA PRO A 118 27.52 15.88 -1.28
C PRO A 118 27.47 17.34 -0.85
N ALA A 119 28.61 18.03 -0.95
CA ALA A 119 28.69 19.45 -0.73
C ALA A 119 27.66 20.04 -1.69
N ALA A 120 26.59 20.60 -1.12
CA ALA A 120 25.60 21.33 -1.86
C ALA A 120 26.36 22.36 -2.70
N SER A 121 26.28 22.22 -4.02
CA SER A 121 26.76 23.20 -4.97
C SER A 121 26.14 24.54 -4.60
N ALA A 122 26.91 25.38 -3.93
CA ALA A 122 26.51 26.71 -3.54
C ALA A 122 26.47 27.57 -4.81
N THR A 123 25.29 27.71 -5.40
CA THR A 123 25.01 28.84 -6.30
C THR A 123 24.98 30.10 -5.44
N PRO A 124 25.79 31.14 -5.73
CA PRO A 124 25.78 32.37 -4.93
C PRO A 124 24.48 33.13 -5.17
N SER A 125 23.64 33.23 -4.13
CA SER A 125 22.51 34.18 -4.13
C SER A 125 23.03 35.57 -3.71
N PRO A 126 22.69 36.65 -4.44
CA PRO A 126 23.28 37.96 -4.23
C PRO A 126 22.90 38.60 -2.90
N ALA A 127 23.87 39.33 -2.33
CA ALA A 127 23.80 40.01 -1.04
C ALA A 127 22.74 41.13 -0.96
N SER A 128 22.14 41.28 0.22
CA SER A 128 21.60 42.55 0.71
C SER A 128 21.65 42.60 2.25
N PRO A 129 21.76 43.80 2.85
CA PRO A 129 22.76 44.10 3.88
C PRO A 129 22.28 43.92 5.32
N ALA A 130 23.29 43.95 6.21
CA ALA A 130 23.33 43.70 7.64
C ALA A 130 22.39 44.60 8.52
N PRO A 131 22.21 44.25 9.81
CA PRO A 131 21.04 44.55 10.62
C PRO A 131 21.17 45.81 11.49
N ALA A 132 20.05 46.39 11.90
CA ALA A 132 20.00 47.34 13.00
C ALA A 132 18.74 47.11 13.87
N GLY A 133 18.96 46.81 15.15
CA GLY A 133 18.09 47.23 16.24
C GLY A 133 17.01 46.26 16.75
N SER A 134 17.37 45.42 17.72
CA SER A 134 16.49 45.05 18.86
C SER A 134 16.23 46.31 19.74
N PRO A 135 15.35 46.33 20.78
CA PRO A 135 14.67 45.21 21.45
C PRO A 135 13.21 45.47 21.95
N LYS A 136 12.51 44.44 22.44
CA LYS A 136 11.88 44.42 23.80
C LYS A 136 11.27 43.03 24.11
N PRO A 137 11.50 42.45 25.30
CA PRO A 137 11.03 41.11 25.64
C PRO A 137 9.62 41.15 26.26
N GLY A 138 8.72 40.30 25.76
CA GLY A 138 7.39 40.05 26.32
C GLY A 138 7.20 38.55 26.49
N ALA A 139 7.24 38.10 27.74
CA ALA A 139 6.97 36.72 28.11
C ALA A 139 5.48 36.39 27.95
N ALA A 140 5.22 35.26 27.28
CA ALA A 140 4.09 34.33 27.40
C ALA A 140 3.60 33.93 26.01
N GLN A 141 3.91 32.70 25.57
CA GLN A 141 2.86 31.71 25.36
C GLN A 141 3.45 30.31 25.11
N LEU A 142 2.88 29.34 25.84
CA LEU A 142 3.05 27.90 25.76
C LEU A 142 3.17 27.37 24.32
N ALA A 143 4.24 26.61 24.08
CA ALA A 143 4.41 25.79 22.88
C ALA A 143 3.61 24.48 23.02
N VAL A 144 2.65 24.27 22.12
CA VAL A 144 2.09 22.96 21.77
C VAL A 144 2.59 22.63 20.36
N PRO A 145 3.13 21.42 20.09
CA PRO A 145 3.79 21.11 18.82
C PRO A 145 2.78 20.73 17.71
N PRO A 146 2.88 21.27 16.49
CA PRO A 146 2.27 20.66 15.33
C PRO A 146 3.22 19.62 14.70
N SER A 147 2.80 18.37 14.86
CA SER A 147 2.94 17.19 13.99
C SER A 147 3.94 17.22 12.83
N ALA A 148 4.84 16.24 12.91
CA ALA A 148 5.67 15.70 11.86
C ALA A 148 4.88 15.40 10.57
N THR A 149 5.39 15.92 9.46
CA THR A 149 5.00 15.56 8.10
C THR A 149 5.64 14.21 7.74
N ALA A 150 4.82 13.28 7.26
CA ALA A 150 5.20 11.93 6.87
C ALA A 150 6.17 11.91 5.66
N PRO A 151 7.13 10.96 5.59
CA PRO A 151 7.93 10.72 4.40
C PRO A 151 7.14 10.10 3.25
N ALA A 152 7.54 10.52 2.04
CA ALA A 152 7.04 10.20 0.73
C ALA A 152 6.82 8.70 0.42
N ALA A 153 5.78 8.45 -0.38
CA ALA A 153 5.58 7.20 -1.12
C ALA A 153 6.67 7.00 -2.20
N PRO A 154 7.11 5.76 -2.47
CA PRO A 154 8.03 5.46 -3.55
C PRO A 154 7.35 5.56 -4.93
N SER A 155 8.03 6.24 -5.86
CA SER A 155 7.68 6.31 -7.28
C SER A 155 7.88 4.96 -8.00
N PRO A 156 7.17 4.73 -9.13
CA PRO A 156 6.97 3.41 -9.72
C PRO A 156 8.16 2.91 -10.54
N ALA A 157 8.40 1.60 -10.49
CA ALA A 157 9.39 0.88 -11.29
C ALA A 157 9.03 0.86 -12.79
N PRO A 158 10.02 0.79 -13.71
CA PRO A 158 9.82 0.82 -15.15
C PRO A 158 9.04 -0.40 -15.67
N GLN A 159 8.07 -0.10 -16.53
CA GLN A 159 7.17 -1.03 -17.22
C GLN A 159 7.96 -2.05 -18.06
N GLN A 160 7.73 -3.34 -17.80
CA GLN A 160 8.09 -4.42 -18.72
C GLN A 160 7.01 -4.50 -19.79
N SER A 161 7.41 -4.29 -21.05
CA SER A 161 6.55 -4.42 -22.23
C SER A 161 6.07 -5.88 -22.39
N PRO A 162 4.81 -6.12 -22.80
CA PRO A 162 4.35 -7.46 -23.12
C PRO A 162 4.95 -7.93 -24.46
N PRO A 163 5.37 -9.21 -24.60
CA PRO A 163 5.73 -9.74 -25.91
C PRO A 163 4.48 -9.93 -26.78
N ALA A 164 4.64 -9.61 -28.06
CA ALA A 164 3.63 -9.73 -29.12
C ALA A 164 3.07 -11.16 -29.28
N PRO A 165 1.82 -11.32 -29.75
CA PRO A 165 1.27 -12.64 -30.03
C PRO A 165 1.95 -13.24 -31.27
N ALA A 166 2.73 -14.30 -31.07
CA ALA A 166 3.23 -15.13 -32.16
C ALA A 166 2.08 -15.96 -32.75
N SER A 167 1.96 -15.90 -34.07
CA SER A 167 1.11 -16.78 -34.88
C SER A 167 1.75 -18.16 -35.04
N SER A 168 1.00 -19.24 -34.81
CA SER A 168 1.26 -20.61 -35.34
C SER A 168 0.00 -21.47 -35.12
N VAL A 169 -0.85 -21.66 -36.14
CA VAL A 169 -0.98 -22.84 -37.04
C VAL A 169 -1.53 -24.11 -36.33
N PRO A 170 -2.59 -24.77 -36.88
CA PRO A 170 -3.34 -25.82 -36.21
C PRO A 170 -2.69 -27.21 -36.39
N ALA A 171 -2.78 -28.05 -35.35
CA ALA A 171 -2.46 -29.47 -35.45
C ALA A 171 -3.73 -30.28 -35.12
N GLY A 172 -4.08 -31.18 -36.05
CA GLY A 172 -5.28 -32.01 -36.00
C GLY A 172 -5.29 -33.08 -34.91
N THR A 173 -6.51 -33.45 -34.55
CA THR A 173 -6.93 -34.70 -33.89
C THR A 173 -7.13 -35.82 -34.92
N PRO A 174 -7.47 -37.05 -34.50
CA PRO A 174 -6.94 -37.89 -33.41
C PRO A 174 -6.01 -39.00 -33.92
#